data_AF-A0A4Q4TRW5-F1
#
_entry.id   AF-A0A4Q4TRW5-F1
#
_cell.length_a   1.000
_cell.length_b   1.000
_cell.length_c   1.000
_cell.angle_alpha   90.00
_cell.angle_beta   90.00
_cell.angle_gamma   90.00
#
_symmetry.space_group_name_H-M   'P 1'
#
loop_
_entity.id
_entity.type
_entity.pdbx_description
1 polymer ?
#
loop_
_entity_poly.entity_id
_entity_poly.type
_entity_poly.pdbx_seq_one_letter_code
_entity_poly.pdbx_strand_id
1 'polypeptide(L)'
;MRLLNTAKLELQQFKDDSIPQYTILSHTWDEVELTFQDMKGAAAAEKKGYQKVEKCCSMARDRGHDHVWIDTCCIDKTSSAELSEAINSMYRWYQEATVCYAYLADVPHDPQHQLSGLTGPEFSQSKWFCRGWTLQELIAPPDVIFLDKEWKEIGSKSTLRESVSRITGIPVDILTRNYDLERVSVAQRMSWAAERKTTKIEDRAYSLMGIFDINMPLIYGEGEKAFIRLQEEIMKVLDDHSIFAWTSEKENHRGLLATSPDAFKGSANIIPFNPFIASSSPLTISNKGIHLALRFMGIGRHGLGLAILHSERGQYDEVKMLLARGDILADARDKYGRTPLSYAAGQGHVEVVWLLLQTGKVEAGSSDREGRTPLVYAVVGGYEEVVWLLLTRSDVQAEHRDRYGWTPLSHAAREGQEALIKLFLARSDTRGQLEDDSGRTILSHAAEKGNEAIVKLLLARTDIGPDAKDDSGRTPLWYAAKGGHESVMRLLLDKGADIESKDDWARTPLILAAQQGYDIIVQLLLDKGADMESKDNGGRTPLLWAAEKGHDILVRLLLDKGADIESKHESLGWTPLIIAAREGHEAIIRLLIDKGADIKSKDYKGRTPLWWWAVQNGRDAVVQLFKEKEAV
;
A
#
# COMPACT_ATOMS: atom_id res chain seq x y z
N MET A 1 16.54 27.90 -31.10
CA MET A 1 16.58 26.60 -31.84
C MET A 1 16.93 26.81 -33.32
N ARG A 2 17.56 25.84 -34.00
CA ARG A 2 17.77 25.85 -35.47
C ARG A 2 16.96 24.74 -36.12
N LEU A 3 16.30 25.04 -37.25
CA LEU A 3 15.47 24.11 -38.00
C LEU A 3 15.86 24.11 -39.47
N LEU A 4 15.66 22.99 -40.15
CA LEU A 4 15.86 22.85 -41.58
C LEU A 4 14.55 23.16 -42.32
N ASN A 5 14.58 24.10 -43.27
CA ASN A 5 13.44 24.36 -44.13
C ASN A 5 13.25 23.21 -45.13
N THR A 6 12.06 22.62 -45.20
CA THR A 6 11.83 21.44 -46.03
C THR A 6 11.92 21.73 -47.51
N ALA A 7 11.55 22.93 -47.97
CA ALA A 7 11.56 23.30 -49.39
C ALA A 7 12.97 23.61 -49.91
N LYS A 8 13.74 24.38 -49.15
CA LYS A 8 15.08 24.86 -49.56
C LYS A 8 16.24 24.01 -49.06
N LEU A 9 16.01 23.14 -48.07
CA LEU A 9 17.06 22.41 -47.35
C LEU A 9 18.12 23.34 -46.75
N GLU A 10 17.70 24.53 -46.30
CA GLU A 10 18.54 25.54 -45.66
C GLU A 10 18.21 25.65 -44.18
N LEU A 11 19.24 25.85 -43.35
CA LEU A 11 19.09 26.03 -41.90
C LEU A 11 18.59 27.45 -41.57
N GLN A 12 17.56 27.52 -40.74
CA GLN A 12 16.96 28.75 -40.23
C GLN A 12 17.04 28.77 -38.70
N GLN A 13 17.39 29.92 -38.13
CA GLN A 13 17.50 30.11 -36.69
C GLN A 13 16.27 30.83 -36.14
N PHE A 14 15.70 30.29 -35.06
CA PHE A 14 14.52 30.80 -34.39
C PHE A 14 14.81 31.07 -32.91
N LYS A 15 14.19 32.13 -32.39
CA LYS A 15 14.13 32.41 -30.95
C LYS A 15 12.98 31.63 -30.32
N ASP A 16 13.05 31.39 -29.02
CA ASP A 16 12.13 30.49 -28.32
C ASP A 16 10.65 30.87 -28.45
N ASP A 17 10.34 32.18 -28.50
CA ASP A 17 8.96 32.67 -28.64
C ASP A 17 8.41 32.60 -30.08
N SER A 18 9.23 32.20 -31.05
CA SER A 18 8.91 32.26 -32.48
C SER A 18 9.25 30.98 -33.23
N ILE A 19 9.24 29.83 -32.54
CA ILE A 19 9.51 28.54 -33.16
C ILE A 19 8.27 28.10 -33.97
N PRO A 20 8.39 27.88 -35.29
CA PRO A 20 7.27 27.40 -36.12
C PRO A 20 6.93 25.94 -35.78
N GLN A 21 5.83 25.39 -36.31
CA GLN A 21 5.62 23.95 -36.23
C GLN A 21 6.72 23.20 -36.98
N TYR A 22 7.26 22.16 -36.35
CA TYR A 22 8.31 21.33 -36.94
C TYR A 22 8.10 19.86 -36.61
N THR A 23 8.72 19.01 -37.44
CA THR A 23 8.83 17.58 -37.20
C THR A 23 10.26 17.21 -36.82
N ILE A 24 10.46 16.04 -36.25
CA ILE A 24 11.79 15.53 -35.91
C ILE A 24 12.11 14.30 -36.75
N LEU A 25 13.36 14.17 -37.18
CA LEU A 25 13.91 12.90 -37.65
C LEU A 25 14.74 12.27 -36.53
N SER A 26 14.27 11.16 -35.99
CA SER A 26 15.08 10.27 -35.16
C SER A 26 15.58 9.11 -36.01
N HIS A 27 16.89 8.89 -36.05
CA HIS A 27 17.49 7.91 -36.96
C HIS A 27 18.84 7.36 -36.49
N THR A 28 19.35 6.40 -37.25
CA THR A 28 20.77 6.03 -37.28
C THR A 28 21.37 6.35 -38.64
N TRP A 29 22.63 6.80 -38.64
CA TRP A 29 23.40 6.94 -39.87
C TRP A 29 23.94 5.57 -40.32
N ASP A 30 23.95 5.35 -41.65
CA ASP A 30 24.41 4.09 -42.25
C ASP A 30 25.92 4.11 -42.47
N GLU A 31 26.38 4.88 -43.47
CA GLU A 31 27.80 4.99 -43.84
C GLU A 31 28.38 6.40 -43.63
N VAL A 32 27.58 7.45 -43.86
CA VAL A 32 28.05 8.84 -43.82
C VAL A 32 27.05 9.72 -43.06
N GLU A 33 27.49 10.26 -41.92
CA GLU A 33 26.76 11.28 -41.15
C GLU A 33 26.85 12.64 -41.85
N LEU A 34 25.71 13.33 -41.96
CA LEU A 34 25.65 14.71 -42.41
C LEU A 34 25.64 15.64 -41.20
N THR A 35 26.68 16.47 -41.09
CA THR A 35 26.86 17.36 -39.94
C THR A 35 26.38 18.78 -40.23
N PHE A 36 26.24 19.59 -39.18
CA PHE A 36 25.97 21.03 -39.31
C PHE A 36 26.96 21.76 -40.23
N GLN A 37 28.26 21.42 -40.15
CA GLN A 37 29.29 22.05 -40.99
C GLN A 37 29.11 21.67 -42.47
N ASP A 38 28.67 20.43 -42.72
CA ASP A 38 28.36 19.98 -44.08
C ASP A 38 27.18 20.74 -44.65
N MET A 39 26.11 20.93 -43.87
CA MET A 39 24.92 21.68 -44.28
C MET A 39 25.19 23.16 -44.59
N LYS A 40 26.27 23.72 -44.04
CA LYS A 40 26.75 25.06 -44.38
C LYS A 40 27.63 25.10 -45.63
N GLY A 41 28.19 23.97 -46.04
CA GLY A 41 29.11 23.85 -47.16
C GLY A 41 28.41 23.49 -48.47
N ALA A 42 28.98 23.91 -49.61
CA ALA A 42 28.45 23.61 -50.94
C ALA A 42 28.49 22.11 -51.30
N ALA A 43 29.29 21.30 -50.60
CA ALA A 43 29.46 19.87 -50.83
C ALA A 43 28.44 18.98 -50.08
N ALA A 44 27.45 19.56 -49.39
CA ALA A 44 26.42 18.81 -48.66
C ALA A 44 25.71 17.78 -49.57
N ALA A 45 25.32 18.23 -50.77
CA ALA A 45 24.54 17.45 -51.74
C ALA A 45 25.29 16.23 -52.30
N GLU A 46 26.62 16.20 -52.20
CA GLU A 46 27.45 15.09 -52.69
C GLU A 46 27.51 13.93 -51.70
N LYS A 47 27.12 14.14 -50.43
CA LYS A 47 27.14 13.10 -49.41
C LYS A 47 25.89 12.23 -49.49
N LYS A 48 26.06 10.90 -49.40
CA LYS A 48 24.92 9.95 -49.32
C LYS A 48 23.93 10.28 -48.20
N GLY A 49 24.40 10.85 -47.08
CA GLY A 49 23.55 11.28 -45.97
C GLY A 49 22.55 12.37 -46.35
N TYR A 50 22.83 13.17 -47.38
CA TYR A 50 21.94 14.21 -47.89
C TYR A 50 20.63 13.64 -48.43
N GLN A 51 20.67 12.50 -49.11
CA GLN A 51 19.46 11.83 -49.63
C GLN A 51 18.49 11.44 -48.51
N LYS A 52 19.02 11.08 -47.32
CA LYS A 52 18.20 10.76 -46.14
C LYS A 52 17.47 12.01 -45.63
N VAL A 53 18.18 13.14 -45.57
CA VAL A 53 17.62 14.44 -45.16
C VAL A 53 16.59 14.95 -46.17
N GLU A 54 16.88 14.83 -47.47
CA GLU A 54 15.97 15.20 -48.55
C GLU A 54 14.66 14.39 -48.49
N LYS A 55 14.76 13.06 -48.33
CA LYS A 55 13.58 12.20 -48.17
C LYS A 55 12.75 12.58 -46.94
N CYS A 56 13.40 12.86 -45.81
CA CYS A 56 12.71 13.34 -44.62
C CYS A 56 11.95 14.65 -44.88
N CYS A 57 12.60 15.61 -45.55
CA CYS A 57 12.00 16.89 -45.86
C CYS A 57 10.86 16.76 -46.86
N SER A 58 10.96 15.87 -47.84
CA SER A 58 9.86 15.55 -48.75
C SER A 58 8.67 14.98 -47.98
N MET A 59 8.90 13.99 -47.12
CA MET A 59 7.84 13.37 -46.31
C MET A 59 7.15 14.39 -45.38
N ALA A 60 7.93 15.23 -44.72
CA ALA A 60 7.41 16.28 -43.85
C ALA A 60 6.56 17.28 -44.65
N ARG A 61 7.01 17.68 -45.85
CA ARG A 61 6.29 18.58 -46.75
C ARG A 61 4.98 17.98 -47.27
N ASP A 62 5.01 16.71 -47.67
CA ASP A 62 3.83 15.98 -48.15
C ASP A 62 2.75 15.86 -47.05
N ARG A 63 3.15 15.95 -45.78
CA ARG A 63 2.28 15.97 -44.60
C ARG A 63 2.01 17.38 -44.05
N GLY A 64 2.41 18.43 -44.78
CA GLY A 64 2.10 19.82 -44.45
C GLY A 64 3.03 20.50 -43.45
N HIS A 65 4.26 20.01 -43.28
CA HIS A 65 5.25 20.59 -42.38
C HIS A 65 6.40 21.26 -43.15
N ASP A 66 6.66 22.53 -42.84
CA ASP A 66 7.67 23.36 -43.52
C ASP A 66 9.06 23.27 -42.89
N HIS A 67 9.18 22.68 -41.69
CA HIS A 67 10.40 22.63 -40.92
C HIS A 67 10.65 21.26 -40.30
N VAL A 68 11.92 20.82 -40.35
CA VAL A 68 12.39 19.56 -39.75
C VAL A 68 13.57 19.86 -38.83
N TRP A 69 13.60 19.21 -37.68
CA TRP A 69 14.76 19.18 -36.80
C TRP A 69 15.48 17.83 -36.91
N ILE A 70 16.79 17.89 -37.13
CA ILE A 70 17.68 16.73 -37.22
C ILE A 70 18.92 17.08 -36.38
N ASP A 71 19.16 16.36 -35.30
CA ASP A 71 20.19 16.64 -34.29
C ASP A 71 21.58 16.96 -34.91
N THR A 72 22.01 16.10 -35.82
CA THR A 72 23.32 16.12 -36.50
C THR A 72 23.50 17.33 -37.41
N CYS A 73 22.42 17.85 -37.99
CA CYS A 73 22.41 18.99 -38.90
C CYS A 73 22.09 20.31 -38.19
N CYS A 74 21.25 20.26 -37.16
CA CYS A 74 20.69 21.44 -36.50
C CYS A 74 21.51 21.89 -35.28
N ILE A 75 22.41 21.06 -34.75
CA ILE A 75 23.29 21.39 -33.62
C ILE A 75 24.74 21.50 -34.09
N ASP A 76 25.45 22.56 -33.71
CA ASP A 76 26.91 22.59 -33.86
C ASP A 76 27.58 21.76 -32.76
N LYS A 77 27.80 20.48 -33.04
CA LYS A 77 28.46 19.56 -32.09
C LYS A 77 29.93 19.95 -31.79
N THR A 78 30.54 20.88 -32.54
CA THR A 78 31.90 21.38 -32.24
C THR A 78 31.90 22.45 -31.15
N SER A 79 30.77 23.10 -30.90
CA SER A 79 30.60 24.06 -29.82
C SER A 79 30.11 23.35 -28.57
N SER A 80 30.96 23.26 -27.54
CA SER A 80 30.59 22.62 -26.27
C SER A 80 29.43 23.33 -25.56
N ALA A 81 29.35 24.65 -25.68
CA ALA A 81 28.27 25.45 -25.11
C ALA A 81 26.93 25.13 -25.80
N GLU A 82 26.90 25.11 -27.13
CA GLU A 82 25.69 24.80 -27.88
C GLU A 82 25.27 23.34 -27.69
N LEU A 83 26.22 22.40 -27.66
CA LEU A 83 25.92 21.00 -27.38
C LEU A 83 25.30 20.82 -25.99
N SER A 84 25.81 21.54 -24.98
CA SER A 84 25.27 21.51 -23.62
C SER A 84 23.87 22.10 -23.53
N GLU A 85 23.64 23.25 -24.16
CA GLU A 85 22.32 23.87 -24.24
C GLU A 85 21.32 22.97 -24.96
N ALA A 86 21.74 22.37 -26.08
CA ALA A 86 20.91 21.48 -26.87
C ALA A 86 20.52 20.21 -26.12
N ILE A 87 21.45 19.56 -25.42
CA ILE A 87 21.15 18.35 -24.65
C ILE A 87 20.19 18.65 -23.48
N ASN A 88 20.39 19.76 -22.77
CA ASN A 88 19.49 20.15 -21.69
C ASN A 88 18.09 20.55 -22.19
N SER A 89 17.98 21.03 -23.42
CA SER A 89 16.70 21.47 -24.02
C SER A 89 16.01 20.39 -24.84
N MET A 90 16.67 19.26 -25.10
CA MET A 90 16.26 18.31 -26.13
C MET A 90 14.90 17.69 -25.85
N TYR A 91 14.63 17.32 -24.59
CA TYR A 91 13.35 16.75 -24.17
C TYR A 91 12.18 17.68 -24.50
N ARG A 92 12.35 18.98 -24.19
CA ARG A 92 11.37 20.01 -24.50
C ARG A 92 11.18 20.15 -26.01
N TRP A 93 12.26 20.13 -26.79
CA TRP A 93 12.16 20.15 -28.25
C TRP A 93 11.43 18.93 -28.81
N TYR A 94 11.60 17.75 -28.23
CA TYR A 94 10.80 16.58 -28.60
C TYR A 94 9.32 16.76 -28.25
N GLN A 95 9.03 17.31 -27.06
CA GLN A 95 7.68 17.53 -26.56
C GLN A 95 6.87 18.55 -27.37
N GLU A 96 7.54 19.60 -27.87
CA GLU A 96 6.94 20.67 -28.68
C GLU A 96 6.84 20.31 -30.18
N ALA A 97 7.50 19.23 -30.62
CA ALA A 97 7.43 18.77 -32.01
C ALA A 97 6.04 18.24 -32.36
N THR A 98 5.62 18.41 -33.63
CA THR A 98 4.32 17.91 -34.08
C THR A 98 4.33 16.39 -34.25
N VAL A 99 5.41 15.84 -34.79
CA VAL A 99 5.61 14.40 -34.97
C VAL A 99 7.11 14.08 -34.99
N CYS A 100 7.47 12.93 -34.44
CA CYS A 100 8.81 12.37 -34.57
C CYS A 100 8.79 11.19 -35.56
N TYR A 101 9.53 11.29 -36.66
CA TYR A 101 9.74 10.19 -37.59
C TYR A 101 10.92 9.34 -37.10
N ALA A 102 10.65 8.11 -36.67
CA ALA A 102 11.64 7.13 -36.28
C ALA A 102 12.02 6.28 -37.50
N TYR A 103 13.15 6.59 -38.14
CA TYR A 103 13.65 5.87 -39.30
C TYR A 103 14.49 4.65 -38.88
N LEU A 104 13.97 3.46 -39.16
CA LEU A 104 14.55 2.16 -38.81
C LEU A 104 15.30 1.59 -40.02
N ALA A 105 16.56 1.96 -40.16
CA ALA A 105 17.39 1.60 -41.31
C ALA A 105 17.60 0.08 -41.49
N ASP A 106 17.47 -0.69 -40.41
CA ASP A 106 17.67 -2.12 -40.35
C ASP A 106 16.37 -2.95 -40.48
N VAL A 107 15.22 -2.29 -40.60
CA VAL A 107 13.92 -2.97 -40.76
C VAL A 107 13.55 -2.99 -42.25
N PRO A 108 13.40 -4.19 -42.87
CA PRO A 108 12.94 -4.29 -44.24
C PRO A 108 11.46 -3.94 -44.38
N HIS A 109 11.05 -3.57 -45.59
CA HIS A 109 9.63 -3.39 -45.88
C HIS A 109 8.92 -4.74 -45.91
N ASP A 110 7.87 -4.89 -45.11
CA ASP A 110 6.95 -6.03 -45.17
C ASP A 110 5.52 -5.54 -45.40
N PRO A 111 4.92 -5.84 -46.57
CA PRO A 111 3.54 -5.48 -46.90
C PRO A 111 2.48 -6.07 -45.95
N GLN A 112 2.80 -7.13 -45.19
CA GLN A 112 1.85 -7.80 -44.29
C GLN A 112 1.66 -7.09 -42.93
N HIS A 113 2.56 -6.17 -42.55
CA HIS A 113 2.45 -5.43 -41.28
C HIS A 113 1.25 -4.49 -41.21
N GLN A 114 0.82 -3.93 -42.34
CA GLN A 114 -0.32 -3.01 -42.39
C GLN A 114 -1.67 -3.69 -42.16
N LEU A 115 -1.78 -5.03 -42.30
CA LEU A 115 -3.03 -5.77 -42.15
C LEU A 115 -3.23 -6.47 -40.80
N SER A 116 -2.16 -6.73 -40.03
CA SER A 116 -2.23 -7.61 -38.85
C SER A 116 -2.01 -6.91 -37.50
N GLY A 117 -1.49 -5.67 -37.49
CA GLY A 117 -1.11 -4.98 -36.24
C GLY A 117 -0.01 -5.68 -35.44
N LEU A 118 0.59 -6.75 -36.00
CA LEU A 118 1.67 -7.53 -35.40
C LEU A 118 2.97 -7.21 -36.14
N THR A 119 3.95 -6.71 -35.40
CA THR A 119 5.29 -6.40 -35.90
C THR A 119 6.16 -7.65 -35.91
N GLY A 120 6.98 -7.81 -36.96
CA GLY A 120 7.91 -8.93 -37.11
C GLY A 120 9.09 -8.86 -36.13
N PRO A 121 9.92 -9.93 -36.07
CA PRO A 121 11.13 -9.94 -35.24
C PRO A 121 12.12 -8.82 -35.62
N GLU A 122 12.17 -8.41 -36.88
CA GLU A 122 13.07 -7.36 -37.39
C GLU A 122 12.81 -6.01 -36.72
N PHE A 123 11.54 -5.63 -36.56
CA PHE A 123 11.16 -4.40 -35.85
C PHE A 123 11.62 -4.44 -34.39
N SER A 124 11.39 -5.57 -33.72
CA SER A 124 11.68 -5.74 -32.29
C SER A 124 13.19 -5.76 -31.99
N GLN A 125 13.99 -6.16 -32.98
CA GLN A 125 15.44 -6.26 -32.88
C GLN A 125 16.17 -5.03 -33.46
N SER A 126 15.42 -3.99 -33.90
CA SER A 126 16.03 -2.81 -34.49
C SER A 126 17.00 -2.15 -33.52
N LYS A 127 18.19 -1.79 -34.02
CA LYS A 127 19.24 -1.09 -33.28
C LYS A 127 18.74 0.26 -32.73
N TRP A 128 17.70 0.84 -33.34
CA TRP A 128 17.10 2.07 -32.88
C TRP A 128 16.61 1.95 -31.43
N PHE A 129 15.95 0.84 -31.07
CA PHE A 129 15.44 0.62 -29.71
C PHE A 129 16.55 0.53 -28.65
N CYS A 130 17.76 0.15 -29.05
CA CYS A 130 18.90 0.00 -28.14
C CYS A 130 19.71 1.29 -27.96
N ARG A 131 19.41 2.40 -28.63
CA ARG A 131 20.15 3.66 -28.44
C ARG A 131 19.76 4.32 -27.11
N GLY A 132 20.69 5.08 -26.52
CA GLY A 132 20.42 5.86 -25.31
C GLY A 132 19.30 6.90 -25.48
N TRP A 133 19.39 7.73 -26.52
CA TRP A 133 18.47 8.87 -26.76
C TRP A 133 17.04 8.47 -27.15
N THR A 134 16.85 7.24 -27.60
CA THR A 134 15.57 6.70 -28.05
C THR A 134 14.46 6.85 -27.01
N LEU A 135 14.77 6.83 -25.71
CA LEU A 135 13.74 7.04 -24.68
C LEU A 135 13.07 8.41 -24.79
N GLN A 136 13.87 9.47 -24.90
CA GLN A 136 13.33 10.82 -25.03
C GLN A 136 12.62 10.98 -26.37
N GLU A 137 13.22 10.47 -27.45
CA GLU A 137 12.65 10.46 -28.81
C GLU A 137 11.30 9.71 -28.89
N LEU A 138 11.06 8.77 -27.98
CA LEU A 138 9.83 7.97 -27.92
C LEU A 138 8.78 8.55 -26.97
N ILE A 139 9.20 8.95 -25.77
CA ILE A 139 8.31 9.36 -24.68
C ILE A 139 7.82 10.79 -24.89
N ALA A 140 8.71 11.72 -25.21
CA ALA A 140 8.40 13.15 -25.20
C ALA A 140 7.47 13.60 -26.34
N PRO A 141 7.65 13.18 -27.62
CA PRO A 141 6.79 13.65 -28.71
C PRO A 141 5.33 13.22 -28.54
N PRO A 142 4.36 14.02 -28.99
CA PRO A 142 2.95 13.64 -28.97
C PRO A 142 2.69 12.39 -29.82
N ASP A 143 3.30 12.29 -31.00
CA ASP A 143 3.23 11.12 -31.85
C ASP A 143 4.61 10.74 -32.42
N VAL A 144 4.81 9.44 -32.63
CA VAL A 144 6.02 8.88 -33.24
C VAL A 144 5.59 7.96 -34.37
N ILE A 145 6.09 8.19 -35.58
CA ILE A 145 5.79 7.38 -36.76
C ILE A 145 7.02 6.56 -37.11
N PHE A 146 6.87 5.23 -37.10
CA PHE A 146 7.94 4.31 -37.42
C PHE A 146 7.99 4.07 -38.93
N LEU A 147 9.16 4.30 -39.51
CA LEU A 147 9.45 4.14 -40.93
C LEU A 147 10.47 3.02 -41.12
N ASP A 148 10.25 2.18 -42.12
CA ASP A 148 11.24 1.17 -42.53
C ASP A 148 12.36 1.77 -43.39
N LYS A 149 13.32 0.92 -43.81
CA LYS A 149 14.44 1.32 -44.67
C LYS A 149 14.01 1.89 -46.04
N GLU A 150 12.78 1.64 -46.47
CA GLU A 150 12.20 2.11 -47.74
C GLU A 150 11.35 3.37 -47.54
N TRP A 151 11.34 3.96 -46.34
CA TRP A 151 10.55 5.14 -45.95
C TRP A 151 9.03 4.90 -45.96
N LYS A 152 8.61 3.64 -45.85
CA LYS A 152 7.20 3.29 -45.72
C LYS A 152 6.82 3.24 -44.25
N GLU A 153 5.58 3.64 -43.97
CA GLU A 153 5.04 3.64 -42.62
C GLU A 153 4.72 2.20 -42.17
N ILE A 154 5.36 1.80 -41.06
CA ILE A 154 5.08 0.55 -40.35
C ILE A 154 3.88 0.75 -39.42
N GLY A 155 3.83 1.90 -38.76
CA GLY A 155 2.75 2.32 -37.85
C GLY A 155 3.17 3.48 -36.96
N SER A 156 2.25 3.97 -36.14
CA SER A 156 2.50 5.01 -35.14
C SER A 156 2.73 4.42 -33.74
N LYS A 157 3.20 5.27 -32.82
CA LYS A 157 3.31 4.98 -31.38
C LYS A 157 1.98 4.50 -30.81
N SER A 158 0.87 5.10 -31.27
CA SER A 158 -0.47 4.72 -30.82
C SER A 158 -0.89 3.33 -31.31
N THR A 159 -0.61 3.00 -32.57
CA THR A 159 -0.98 1.70 -33.16
C THR A 159 -0.07 0.56 -32.69
N LEU A 160 1.22 0.84 -32.43
CA LEU A 160 2.23 -0.14 -32.06
C LEU A 160 2.55 -0.16 -30.56
N ARG A 161 1.72 0.49 -29.73
CA ARG A 161 1.96 0.70 -28.29
C ARG A 161 2.28 -0.58 -27.51
N GLU A 162 1.62 -1.69 -27.83
CA GLU A 162 1.84 -3.00 -27.18
C GLU A 162 3.20 -3.59 -27.54
N SER A 163 3.59 -3.54 -28.82
CA SER A 163 4.91 -4.01 -29.28
C SER A 163 6.02 -3.14 -28.70
N VAL A 164 5.87 -1.82 -28.76
CA VAL A 164 6.86 -0.87 -28.24
C VAL A 164 7.01 -1.01 -26.72
N SER A 165 5.91 -1.16 -25.99
CA SER A 165 5.94 -1.41 -24.54
C SER A 165 6.71 -2.67 -24.20
N ARG A 166 6.47 -3.78 -24.93
CA ARG A 166 7.20 -5.04 -24.75
C ARG A 166 8.70 -4.94 -25.03
N ILE A 167 9.09 -4.16 -26.04
CA ILE A 167 10.50 -3.98 -26.42
C ILE A 167 11.24 -3.11 -25.40
N THR A 168 10.60 -2.04 -24.93
CA THR A 168 11.25 -0.99 -24.14
C THR A 168 11.04 -1.10 -22.63
N GLY A 169 10.07 -1.90 -22.19
CA GLY A 169 9.63 -1.95 -20.79
C GLY A 169 8.84 -0.71 -20.34
N ILE A 170 8.53 0.23 -21.24
CA ILE A 170 7.76 1.43 -20.92
C ILE A 170 6.27 1.07 -20.91
N PRO A 171 5.50 1.38 -19.85
CA PRO A 171 4.07 1.11 -19.81
C PRO A 171 3.31 1.79 -20.95
N VAL A 172 2.31 1.08 -21.50
CA VAL A 172 1.45 1.59 -22.59
C VAL A 172 0.79 2.94 -22.23
N ASP A 173 0.44 3.13 -20.96
CA ASP A 173 -0.22 4.35 -20.47
C ASP A 173 0.71 5.58 -20.54
N ILE A 174 2.03 5.38 -20.40
CA ILE A 174 3.04 6.42 -20.61
C ILE A 174 3.25 6.70 -22.10
N LEU A 175 3.30 5.66 -22.93
CA LEU A 175 3.47 5.81 -24.39
C LEU A 175 2.29 6.56 -25.04
N THR A 176 1.09 6.36 -24.50
CA THR A 176 -0.15 7.01 -24.96
C THR A 176 -0.43 8.35 -24.28
N ARG A 177 0.41 8.77 -23.33
CA ARG A 177 0.25 10.00 -22.52
C ARG A 177 -1.07 10.06 -21.73
N ASN A 178 -1.63 8.90 -21.37
CA ASN A 178 -2.77 8.81 -20.47
C ASN A 178 -2.36 9.00 -19.00
N TYR A 179 -1.06 8.89 -18.70
CA TYR A 179 -0.47 9.01 -17.37
C TYR A 179 0.75 9.95 -17.40
N ASP A 180 0.90 10.75 -16.34
CA ASP A 180 2.07 11.62 -16.16
C ASP A 180 3.28 10.83 -15.64
N LEU A 181 4.49 11.22 -16.10
CA LEU A 181 5.76 10.63 -15.64
C LEU A 181 6.00 10.80 -14.15
N GLU A 182 5.36 11.78 -13.51
CA GLU A 182 5.45 12.03 -12.06
C GLU A 182 4.91 10.87 -11.22
N ARG A 183 3.97 10.08 -11.75
CA ARG A 183 3.40 8.91 -11.05
C ARG A 183 4.27 7.66 -11.15
N VAL A 184 5.26 7.67 -12.04
CA VAL A 184 6.17 6.54 -12.24
C VAL A 184 7.36 6.69 -11.31
N SER A 185 7.72 5.62 -10.61
CA SER A 185 8.86 5.65 -9.69
C SER A 185 10.16 5.98 -10.41
N VAL A 186 11.13 6.53 -9.68
CA VAL A 186 12.48 6.75 -10.17
C VAL A 186 13.10 5.42 -10.62
N ALA A 187 12.92 4.34 -9.87
CA ALA A 187 13.45 3.02 -10.22
C ALA A 187 12.91 2.50 -11.56
N GLN A 188 11.61 2.67 -11.80
CA GLN A 188 10.97 2.27 -13.06
C GLN A 188 11.53 3.07 -14.23
N ARG A 189 11.59 4.40 -14.10
CA ARG A 189 12.17 5.28 -15.12
C ARG A 189 13.62 4.92 -15.43
N MET A 190 14.41 4.61 -14.41
CA MET A 190 15.80 4.14 -14.57
C MET A 190 15.87 2.79 -15.30
N SER A 191 14.94 1.87 -15.03
CA SER A 191 14.92 0.54 -15.64
C SER A 191 14.72 0.58 -17.16
N TRP A 192 13.98 1.56 -17.69
CA TRP A 192 13.80 1.72 -19.15
C TRP A 192 15.09 2.04 -19.89
N ALA A 193 16.09 2.53 -19.17
CA ALA A 193 17.40 2.86 -19.67
C ALA A 193 18.40 1.70 -19.56
N ALA A 194 18.02 0.62 -18.87
CA ALA A 194 18.82 -0.59 -18.82
C ALA A 194 19.04 -1.15 -20.23
N GLU A 195 20.22 -1.74 -20.46
CA GLU A 195 20.61 -2.40 -21.72
C GLU A 195 20.76 -1.47 -22.93
N ARG A 196 20.49 -0.18 -22.78
CA ARG A 196 20.74 0.81 -23.83
C ARG A 196 22.23 1.03 -24.02
N LYS A 197 22.62 1.28 -25.26
CA LYS A 197 23.99 1.48 -25.70
C LYS A 197 24.19 2.93 -26.11
N THR A 198 25.29 3.50 -25.63
CA THR A 198 25.75 4.85 -25.95
C THR A 198 27.21 4.79 -26.37
N THR A 199 27.65 5.78 -27.15
CA THR A 199 29.05 5.87 -27.59
C THR A 199 29.98 6.22 -26.44
N LYS A 200 29.58 7.18 -25.60
CA LYS A 200 30.30 7.55 -24.38
C LYS A 200 29.56 7.04 -23.16
N ILE A 201 30.30 6.73 -22.09
CA ILE A 201 29.71 6.19 -20.86
C ILE A 201 28.80 7.23 -20.20
N GLU A 202 29.19 8.50 -20.22
CA GLU A 202 28.46 9.61 -19.62
C GLU A 202 27.11 9.87 -20.29
N ASP A 203 26.99 9.57 -21.59
CA ASP A 203 25.73 9.74 -22.34
C ASP A 203 24.62 8.81 -21.79
N ARG A 204 24.96 7.76 -21.04
CA ARG A 204 23.97 6.94 -20.31
C ARG A 204 23.23 7.74 -19.24
N ALA A 205 23.88 8.75 -18.66
CA ALA A 205 23.25 9.68 -17.74
C ALA A 205 22.57 10.82 -18.50
N TYR A 206 23.26 11.43 -19.47
CA TYR A 206 22.74 12.60 -20.18
C TYR A 206 21.48 12.31 -20.99
N SER A 207 21.34 11.09 -21.51
CA SER A 207 20.10 10.66 -22.20
C SER A 207 18.89 10.49 -21.28
N LEU A 208 19.05 10.61 -19.96
CA LEU A 208 17.95 10.50 -18.98
C LEU A 208 17.56 11.83 -18.34
N MET A 209 18.39 12.87 -18.48
CA MET A 209 18.16 14.18 -17.89
C MET A 209 16.74 14.71 -18.15
N GLY A 210 16.28 14.63 -19.39
CA GLY A 210 14.93 15.06 -19.77
C GLY A 210 13.79 14.26 -19.15
N ILE A 211 13.98 12.96 -18.91
CA ILE A 211 12.95 12.08 -18.33
C ILE A 211 12.72 12.40 -16.85
N PHE A 212 13.74 12.97 -16.20
CA PHE A 212 13.71 13.36 -14.79
C PHE A 212 13.62 14.88 -14.59
N ASP A 213 13.46 15.65 -15.67
CA ASP A 213 13.47 17.12 -15.64
C ASP A 213 14.70 17.72 -14.92
N ILE A 214 15.88 17.13 -15.18
CA ILE A 214 17.15 17.55 -14.58
C ILE A 214 17.97 18.35 -15.57
N ASN A 215 18.41 19.54 -15.15
CA ASN A 215 19.42 20.31 -15.84
C ASN A 215 20.77 20.17 -15.11
N MET A 216 21.79 19.70 -15.84
CA MET A 216 23.14 19.55 -15.29
C MET A 216 24.21 19.79 -16.38
N PRO A 217 25.38 20.35 -16.02
CA PRO A 217 26.47 20.57 -16.97
C PRO A 217 27.00 19.27 -17.58
N LEU A 218 27.38 19.29 -18.86
CA LEU A 218 28.07 18.17 -19.51
C LEU A 218 29.56 18.18 -19.20
N ILE A 219 30.04 17.14 -18.54
CA ILE A 219 31.45 16.91 -18.23
C ILE A 219 31.89 15.62 -18.93
N TYR A 220 32.47 15.73 -20.13
CA TYR A 220 32.99 14.57 -20.84
C TYR A 220 34.35 14.15 -20.25
N GLY A 221 34.49 12.86 -19.91
CA GLY A 221 35.66 12.28 -19.26
C GLY A 221 35.44 11.91 -17.78
N GLU A 222 34.25 12.17 -17.22
CA GLU A 222 33.93 11.78 -15.84
C GLU A 222 33.47 10.30 -15.70
N GLY A 223 33.18 9.62 -16.82
CA GLY A 223 32.79 8.21 -16.85
C GLY A 223 31.53 7.91 -16.04
N GLU A 224 31.56 6.86 -15.21
CA GLU A 224 30.43 6.43 -14.39
C GLU A 224 29.98 7.48 -13.35
N LYS A 225 30.83 8.48 -13.04
CA LYS A 225 30.47 9.58 -12.11
C LYS A 225 29.32 10.43 -12.62
N ALA A 226 29.12 10.51 -13.95
CA ALA A 226 28.00 11.24 -14.54
C ALA A 226 26.65 10.70 -14.04
N PHE A 227 26.53 9.38 -13.91
CA PHE A 227 25.29 8.73 -13.47
C PHE A 227 25.05 8.86 -11.96
N ILE A 228 26.11 8.88 -11.17
CA ILE A 228 26.03 9.21 -9.74
C ILE A 228 25.54 10.65 -9.57
N ARG A 229 26.14 11.60 -10.31
CA ARG A 229 25.74 13.01 -10.29
C ARG A 229 24.29 13.21 -10.72
N LEU A 230 23.82 12.48 -11.74
CA LEU A 230 22.41 12.49 -12.12
C LEU A 230 21.51 12.05 -10.96
N GLN A 231 21.83 10.95 -10.27
CA GLN A 231 21.05 10.51 -9.11
C GLN A 231 21.05 11.55 -7.98
N GLU A 232 22.17 12.21 -7.73
CA GLU A 232 22.26 13.31 -6.75
C GLU A 232 21.38 14.50 -7.13
N GLU A 233 21.30 14.89 -8.41
CA GLU A 233 20.39 15.95 -8.87
C GLU A 233 18.92 15.51 -8.77
N ILE A 234 18.61 14.27 -9.12
CA ILE A 234 17.25 13.69 -8.98
C ILE A 234 16.78 13.78 -7.53
N MET A 235 17.64 13.39 -6.59
CA MET A 235 17.35 13.41 -5.15
C MET A 235 17.14 14.81 -4.56
N LYS A 236 17.53 15.88 -5.27
CA LYS A 236 17.24 17.27 -4.85
C LYS A 236 15.85 17.73 -5.26
N VAL A 237 15.27 17.10 -6.29
CA VAL A 237 13.99 17.52 -6.89
C VAL A 237 12.87 16.55 -6.54
N LEU A 238 13.16 15.25 -6.44
CA LEU A 238 12.19 14.18 -6.20
C LEU A 238 12.42 13.50 -4.84
N ASP A 239 11.34 13.40 -4.07
CA ASP A 239 11.31 12.64 -2.79
C ASP A 239 10.86 11.20 -3.03
N ASP A 240 11.65 10.43 -3.79
CA ASP A 240 11.33 9.04 -4.16
C ASP A 240 12.44 8.07 -3.71
N HIS A 241 12.12 7.27 -2.69
CA HIS A 241 13.03 6.29 -2.10
C HIS A 241 13.37 5.11 -3.04
N SER A 242 12.61 4.91 -4.12
CA SER A 242 12.87 3.86 -5.10
C SER A 242 14.22 4.05 -5.81
N ILE A 243 14.83 5.24 -5.76
CA ILE A 243 16.18 5.47 -6.28
C ILE A 243 17.25 4.52 -5.69
N PHE A 244 17.01 3.95 -4.50
CA PHE A 244 17.90 2.97 -3.88
C PHE A 244 17.58 1.52 -4.23
N ALA A 245 16.54 1.28 -5.03
CA ALA A 245 16.05 -0.05 -5.36
C ALA A 245 16.77 -0.65 -6.58
N TRP A 246 18.10 -0.77 -6.50
CA TRP A 246 18.94 -1.34 -7.54
C TRP A 246 19.81 -2.49 -7.00
N THR A 247 20.38 -3.29 -7.90
CA THR A 247 21.27 -4.41 -7.56
C THR A 247 22.59 -4.33 -8.32
N SER A 248 23.71 -4.70 -7.69
CA SER A 248 25.02 -4.82 -8.35
C SER A 248 25.51 -6.26 -8.32
N GLU A 249 25.90 -6.78 -9.49
CA GLU A 249 26.57 -8.08 -9.63
C GLU A 249 28.04 -8.05 -9.17
N LYS A 250 28.63 -6.85 -9.04
CA LYS A 250 30.00 -6.67 -8.54
C LYS A 250 29.98 -6.67 -7.01
N GLU A 251 30.52 -7.73 -6.40
CA GLU A 251 30.57 -7.94 -4.93
C GLU A 251 31.27 -6.81 -4.13
N ASN A 252 32.02 -5.92 -4.79
CA ASN A 252 32.86 -4.89 -4.14
C ASN A 252 32.35 -3.45 -4.27
N HIS A 253 31.10 -3.21 -4.68
CA HIS A 253 30.57 -1.84 -4.72
C HIS A 253 30.30 -1.31 -3.31
N ARG A 254 31.06 -0.29 -2.90
CA ARG A 254 30.95 0.34 -1.56
C ARG A 254 30.11 1.62 -1.55
N GLY A 255 29.51 2.01 -2.67
CA GLY A 255 28.70 3.22 -2.79
C GLY A 255 27.21 2.98 -2.58
N LEU A 256 26.48 3.98 -2.08
CA LEU A 256 25.02 3.92 -1.89
C LEU A 256 24.24 4.12 -3.20
N LEU A 257 24.85 4.76 -4.21
CA LEU A 257 24.25 5.03 -5.51
C LEU A 257 24.77 4.08 -6.59
N ALA A 258 23.94 3.82 -7.60
CA ALA A 258 24.30 2.97 -8.73
C ALA A 258 25.31 3.67 -9.66
N THR A 259 26.13 2.90 -10.38
CA THR A 259 27.10 3.44 -11.35
C THR A 259 26.60 3.39 -12.80
N SER A 260 25.52 2.66 -13.06
CA SER A 260 24.90 2.53 -14.38
C SER A 260 23.39 2.28 -14.26
N PRO A 261 22.57 2.72 -15.24
CA PRO A 261 21.17 2.32 -15.35
C PRO A 261 20.93 0.80 -15.34
N ASP A 262 21.90 -0.02 -15.76
CA ASP A 262 21.74 -1.48 -15.82
C ASP A 262 21.49 -2.09 -14.43
N ALA A 263 21.95 -1.43 -13.37
CA ALA A 263 21.69 -1.84 -11.98
C ALA A 263 20.19 -1.85 -11.64
N PHE A 264 19.37 -1.09 -12.39
CA PHE A 264 17.93 -1.01 -12.24
C PHE A 264 17.16 -1.97 -13.15
N LYS A 265 17.81 -2.85 -13.93
CA LYS A 265 17.14 -3.77 -14.87
C LYS A 265 15.99 -4.57 -14.23
N GLY A 266 16.14 -5.00 -12.98
CA GLY A 266 15.13 -5.75 -12.22
C GLY A 266 14.08 -4.90 -11.51
N SER A 267 13.97 -3.61 -11.84
CA SER A 267 13.21 -2.61 -11.06
C SER A 267 11.99 -2.06 -11.80
N ALA A 268 11.64 -2.64 -12.95
CA ALA A 268 10.55 -2.21 -13.82
C ALA A 268 9.16 -2.26 -13.16
N ASN A 269 9.02 -3.02 -12.07
CA ASN A 269 7.78 -3.12 -11.30
C ASN A 269 7.85 -2.47 -9.92
N ILE A 270 8.89 -1.67 -9.61
CA ILE A 270 8.99 -1.04 -8.29
C ILE A 270 8.13 0.22 -8.25
N ILE A 271 7.13 0.26 -7.39
CA ILE A 271 6.24 1.41 -7.19
C ILE A 271 6.48 2.05 -5.82
N PRO A 272 6.28 3.37 -5.65
CA PRO A 272 6.37 4.01 -4.35
C PRO A 272 5.25 3.47 -3.44
N PHE A 273 5.58 3.13 -2.19
CA PHE A 273 4.61 2.56 -1.24
C PHE A 273 4.91 3.05 0.18
N ASN A 274 4.00 3.84 0.77
CA ASN A 274 4.13 4.34 2.14
C ASN A 274 2.96 3.89 3.03
N PRO A 275 3.06 2.72 3.66
CA PRO A 275 1.96 2.17 4.45
C PRO A 275 1.80 2.79 5.84
N PHE A 276 2.76 3.55 6.39
CA PHE A 276 2.79 3.81 7.84
C PHE A 276 3.31 5.18 8.31
N ILE A 277 3.36 6.25 7.50
CA ILE A 277 3.88 7.54 8.00
C ILE A 277 3.02 8.75 7.56
N ALA A 278 2.40 9.41 8.54
CA ALA A 278 1.72 10.72 8.43
C ALA A 278 2.70 11.93 8.46
N SER A 279 3.99 11.70 8.73
CA SER A 279 5.07 12.69 8.63
C SER A 279 6.04 12.33 7.50
N SER A 280 5.91 12.96 6.33
CA SER A 280 6.93 12.96 5.28
C SER A 280 8.25 13.48 5.86
N SER A 281 9.16 12.59 6.25
CA SER A 281 10.56 12.97 6.50
C SER A 281 11.23 13.02 5.13
N PRO A 282 11.47 14.21 4.56
CA PRO A 282 11.99 14.33 3.21
C PRO A 282 13.41 13.78 3.15
N LEU A 283 13.75 13.18 2.01
CA LEU A 283 15.12 12.87 1.67
C LEU A 283 15.94 14.17 1.61
N THR A 284 17.02 14.26 2.40
CA THR A 284 17.88 15.47 2.42
C THR A 284 19.34 15.14 2.14
N ILE A 285 19.94 15.88 1.23
CA ILE A 285 21.36 15.76 0.89
C ILE A 285 22.13 16.89 1.58
N SER A 286 23.24 16.54 2.22
CA SER A 286 24.19 17.48 2.82
C SER A 286 25.63 17.12 2.47
N ASN A 287 26.57 18.01 2.77
CA ASN A 287 28.00 17.70 2.69
C ASN A 287 28.46 16.55 3.62
N LYS A 288 27.62 16.12 4.57
CA LYS A 288 27.88 14.97 5.46
C LYS A 288 27.33 13.65 4.92
N GLY A 289 26.61 13.67 3.80
CA GLY A 289 25.96 12.51 3.21
C GLY A 289 24.45 12.68 3.02
N ILE A 290 23.79 11.56 2.73
CA ILE A 290 22.35 11.48 2.47
C ILE A 290 21.65 11.11 3.79
N HIS A 291 20.68 11.93 4.19
CA HIS A 291 19.87 11.73 5.39
C HIS A 291 18.47 11.26 4.97
N LEU A 292 18.10 10.10 5.45
CA LEU A 292 16.86 9.41 5.10
C LEU A 292 16.38 8.57 6.28
N ALA A 293 15.07 8.55 6.52
CA ALA A 293 14.47 7.76 7.56
C ALA A 293 14.01 6.41 7.00
N LEU A 294 14.72 5.33 7.34
CA LEU A 294 14.34 3.95 6.99
C LEU A 294 14.34 3.06 8.23
N ARG A 295 13.56 1.98 8.17
CA ARG A 295 13.72 0.88 9.13
C ARG A 295 15.00 0.14 8.81
N PHE A 296 15.94 0.15 9.74
CA PHE A 296 17.24 -0.48 9.61
C PHE A 296 17.43 -1.56 10.67
N MET A 297 17.85 -2.74 10.24
CA MET A 297 18.15 -3.88 11.11
C MET A 297 19.62 -4.29 10.90
N GLY A 298 20.43 -4.22 11.95
CA GLY A 298 21.81 -4.72 11.89
C GLY A 298 21.83 -6.24 11.72
N ILE A 299 22.51 -6.71 10.67
CA ILE A 299 22.69 -8.14 10.36
C ILE A 299 24.16 -8.52 10.54
N GLY A 300 24.57 -8.76 11.78
CA GLY A 300 25.87 -9.36 12.11
C GLY A 300 26.99 -8.40 12.57
N ARG A 301 28.21 -8.93 12.67
CA ARG A 301 29.34 -8.29 13.39
C ARG A 301 30.15 -7.28 12.57
N HIS A 302 29.79 -6.99 11.33
CA HIS A 302 30.63 -6.22 10.38
C HIS A 302 29.92 -4.98 9.80
N GLY A 303 28.91 -4.44 10.48
CA GLY A 303 28.22 -3.23 10.01
C GLY A 303 27.32 -3.45 8.78
N LEU A 304 27.05 -4.70 8.40
CA LEU A 304 25.99 -5.03 7.47
C LEU A 304 24.65 -4.77 8.14
N GLY A 305 23.74 -4.11 7.42
CA GLY A 305 22.38 -3.90 7.88
C GLY A 305 21.39 -3.95 6.74
N LEU A 306 20.20 -4.43 7.05
CA LEU A 306 19.05 -4.50 6.16
C LEU A 306 18.24 -3.22 6.35
N ALA A 307 18.14 -2.42 5.29
CA ALA A 307 17.23 -1.28 5.23
C ALA A 307 15.97 -1.68 4.44
N ILE A 308 14.78 -1.36 4.96
CA ILE A 308 13.51 -1.60 4.26
C ILE A 308 13.11 -0.30 3.56
N LEU A 309 13.06 -0.31 2.23
CA LEU A 309 12.62 0.82 1.41
C LEU A 309 11.09 0.98 1.45
N HIS A 310 10.60 2.20 1.24
CA HIS A 310 9.18 2.52 1.10
C HIS A 310 8.72 2.32 -0.36
N SER A 311 8.85 1.08 -0.85
CA SER A 311 8.49 0.72 -2.23
C SER A 311 8.08 -0.76 -2.31
N GLU A 312 7.13 -1.08 -3.19
CA GLU A 312 6.63 -2.44 -3.41
C GLU A 312 6.86 -2.88 -4.86
N ARG A 313 6.93 -4.19 -5.11
CA ARG A 313 6.89 -4.74 -6.47
C ARG A 313 5.43 -4.89 -6.93
N GLY A 314 5.00 -4.00 -7.84
CA GLY A 314 3.69 -4.03 -8.46
C GLY A 314 3.43 -5.31 -9.26
N GLN A 315 2.35 -6.02 -8.91
CA GLN A 315 1.87 -7.21 -9.63
C GLN A 315 0.95 -6.84 -10.83
N TYR A 316 0.78 -5.54 -11.11
CA TYR A 316 -0.15 -5.00 -12.10
C TYR A 316 0.09 -5.57 -13.52
N ASP A 317 1.34 -5.57 -14.00
CA ASP A 317 1.64 -6.02 -15.38
C ASP A 317 1.40 -7.52 -15.57
N GLU A 318 1.68 -8.34 -14.55
CA GLU A 318 1.38 -9.77 -14.58
C GLU A 318 -0.13 -10.03 -14.62
N VAL A 319 -0.91 -9.33 -13.79
CA VAL A 319 -2.37 -9.45 -13.80
C VAL A 319 -2.96 -8.94 -15.12
N LYS A 320 -2.44 -7.83 -15.67
CA LYS A 320 -2.84 -7.29 -16.98
C LYS A 320 -2.57 -8.28 -18.12
N MET A 321 -1.39 -8.90 -18.12
CA MET A 321 -1.03 -9.94 -19.07
C MET A 321 -1.94 -11.18 -18.94
N LEU A 322 -2.27 -11.59 -17.72
CA LEU A 322 -3.19 -12.71 -17.47
C LEU A 322 -4.62 -12.39 -17.93
N LEU A 323 -5.14 -11.20 -17.64
CA LEU A 323 -6.47 -10.77 -18.07
C LEU A 323 -6.60 -10.60 -19.60
N ALA A 324 -5.50 -10.30 -20.29
CA ALA A 324 -5.45 -10.25 -21.74
C ALA A 324 -5.57 -11.65 -22.39
N ARG A 325 -5.24 -12.72 -21.64
CA ARG A 325 -5.46 -14.08 -22.11
C ARG A 325 -6.94 -14.44 -21.90
N GLY A 326 -7.68 -14.56 -23.01
CA GLY A 326 -9.12 -14.80 -22.99
C GLY A 326 -9.57 -16.13 -22.37
N ASP A 327 -8.65 -17.00 -21.96
CA ASP A 327 -8.88 -18.25 -21.23
C ASP A 327 -9.04 -18.05 -19.70
N ILE A 328 -8.67 -16.88 -19.17
CA ILE A 328 -8.69 -16.60 -17.73
C ILE A 328 -9.99 -15.88 -17.32
N LEU A 329 -10.72 -16.49 -16.38
CA LEU A 329 -11.90 -15.89 -15.76
C LEU A 329 -11.47 -14.91 -14.66
N ALA A 330 -11.70 -13.61 -14.90
CA ALA A 330 -11.42 -12.55 -13.92
C ALA A 330 -12.19 -12.72 -12.59
N ASP A 331 -13.34 -13.41 -12.64
CA ASP A 331 -14.20 -13.74 -11.49
C ASP A 331 -14.05 -15.19 -10.99
N ALA A 332 -12.92 -15.83 -11.28
CA ALA A 332 -12.64 -17.17 -10.79
C ALA A 332 -12.77 -17.22 -9.26
N ARG A 333 -13.52 -18.21 -8.74
CA ARG A 333 -13.73 -18.37 -7.30
C ARG A 333 -12.80 -19.43 -6.73
N ASP A 334 -12.20 -19.14 -5.60
CA ASP A 334 -11.43 -20.13 -4.85
C ASP A 334 -12.36 -21.10 -4.06
N LYS A 335 -11.76 -22.03 -3.31
CA LYS A 335 -12.51 -23.00 -2.48
C LYS A 335 -13.40 -22.37 -1.39
N TYR A 336 -13.20 -21.09 -1.07
CA TYR A 336 -13.98 -20.33 -0.11
C TYR A 336 -14.96 -19.35 -0.78
N GLY A 337 -15.01 -19.32 -2.11
CA GLY A 337 -15.90 -18.45 -2.88
C GLY A 337 -15.32 -17.05 -3.15
N ARG A 338 -14.06 -16.78 -2.80
CA ARG A 338 -13.40 -15.48 -2.96
C ARG A 338 -12.91 -15.29 -4.39
N THR A 339 -13.03 -14.06 -4.91
CA THR A 339 -12.59 -13.70 -6.26
C THR A 339 -11.21 -13.02 -6.22
N PRO A 340 -10.49 -12.89 -7.36
CA PRO A 340 -9.27 -12.08 -7.44
C PRO A 340 -9.48 -10.66 -6.92
N LEU A 341 -10.66 -10.08 -7.16
CA LEU A 341 -11.03 -8.77 -6.64
C LEU A 341 -11.09 -8.77 -5.10
N SER A 342 -11.61 -9.82 -4.45
CA SER A 342 -11.59 -9.94 -2.99
C SER A 342 -10.16 -9.92 -2.42
N TYR A 343 -9.22 -10.60 -3.10
CA TYR A 343 -7.81 -10.62 -2.70
C TYR A 343 -7.12 -9.27 -2.92
N ALA A 344 -7.27 -8.68 -4.11
CA ALA A 344 -6.70 -7.38 -4.42
C ALA A 344 -7.22 -6.30 -3.47
N ALA A 345 -8.52 -6.33 -3.17
CA ALA A 345 -9.14 -5.41 -2.22
C ALA A 345 -8.63 -5.61 -0.80
N GLY A 346 -8.49 -6.86 -0.34
CA GLY A 346 -7.98 -7.19 0.99
C GLY A 346 -6.47 -7.03 1.18
N GLN A 347 -5.72 -6.72 0.12
CA GLN A 347 -4.29 -6.39 0.18
C GLN A 347 -4.01 -4.92 -0.17
N GLY A 348 -5.04 -4.15 -0.55
CA GLY A 348 -4.89 -2.73 -0.85
C GLY A 348 -4.25 -2.42 -2.21
N HIS A 349 -4.29 -3.36 -3.16
CA HIS A 349 -3.71 -3.18 -4.50
C HIS A 349 -4.64 -2.35 -5.40
N VAL A 350 -4.61 -1.02 -5.23
CA VAL A 350 -5.52 -0.04 -5.87
C VAL A 350 -5.56 -0.20 -7.39
N GLU A 351 -4.42 -0.33 -8.04
CA GLU A 351 -4.30 -0.41 -9.50
C GLU A 351 -4.84 -1.75 -10.03
N VAL A 352 -4.62 -2.84 -9.29
CA VAL A 352 -5.17 -4.17 -9.64
C VAL A 352 -6.68 -4.18 -9.47
N VAL A 353 -7.20 -3.55 -8.41
CA VAL A 353 -8.63 -3.35 -8.22
C VAL A 353 -9.20 -2.54 -9.38
N TRP A 354 -8.62 -1.38 -9.70
CA TRP A 354 -9.07 -0.53 -10.80
C TRP A 354 -9.10 -1.28 -12.15
N LEU A 355 -8.02 -2.01 -12.46
CA LEU A 355 -7.91 -2.84 -13.66
C LEU A 355 -9.02 -3.89 -13.73
N LEU A 356 -9.24 -4.64 -12.65
CA LEU A 356 -10.28 -5.67 -12.58
C LEU A 356 -11.68 -5.06 -12.77
N LEU A 357 -11.96 -3.91 -12.15
CA LEU A 357 -13.24 -3.21 -12.29
C LEU A 357 -13.48 -2.68 -13.71
N GLN A 358 -12.43 -2.24 -14.41
CA GLN A 358 -12.52 -1.72 -15.78
C GLN A 358 -12.84 -2.80 -16.81
N THR A 359 -12.52 -4.07 -16.55
CA THR A 359 -12.82 -5.17 -17.49
C THR A 359 -14.31 -5.34 -17.77
N GLY A 360 -15.19 -4.86 -16.88
CA GLY A 360 -16.65 -5.03 -16.97
C GLY A 360 -17.13 -6.47 -16.78
N LYS A 361 -16.21 -7.42 -16.55
CA LYS A 361 -16.48 -8.86 -16.38
C LYS A 361 -16.44 -9.32 -14.93
N VAL A 362 -16.26 -8.36 -14.01
CA VAL A 362 -16.11 -8.60 -12.57
C VAL A 362 -17.35 -8.08 -11.83
N GLU A 363 -17.98 -8.96 -11.05
CA GLU A 363 -19.07 -8.65 -10.12
C GLU A 363 -18.49 -8.14 -8.80
N ALA A 364 -18.45 -6.82 -8.62
CA ALA A 364 -17.80 -6.20 -7.47
C ALA A 364 -18.55 -6.42 -6.15
N GLY A 365 -19.87 -6.63 -6.23
CA GLY A 365 -20.74 -6.97 -5.09
C GLY A 365 -20.74 -8.46 -4.71
N SER A 366 -19.99 -9.30 -5.40
CA SER A 366 -19.95 -10.75 -5.16
C SER A 366 -19.42 -11.07 -3.75
N SER A 367 -20.13 -11.91 -3.00
CA SER A 367 -19.72 -12.36 -1.67
C SER A 367 -19.05 -13.74 -1.69
N ASP A 368 -18.18 -14.00 -0.71
CA ASP A 368 -17.63 -15.32 -0.41
C ASP A 368 -18.65 -16.22 0.33
N ARG A 369 -18.25 -17.44 0.72
CA ARG A 369 -19.11 -18.37 1.48
C ARG A 369 -19.49 -17.86 2.87
N GLU A 370 -18.77 -16.89 3.40
CA GLU A 370 -19.05 -16.24 4.67
C GLU A 370 -19.88 -14.96 4.48
N GLY A 371 -20.30 -14.64 3.25
CA GLY A 371 -21.05 -13.41 2.96
C GLY A 371 -20.16 -12.15 2.88
N ARG A 372 -18.83 -12.28 2.82
CA ARG A 372 -17.94 -11.11 2.74
C ARG A 372 -17.70 -10.70 1.29
N THR A 373 -17.95 -9.44 1.00
CA THR A 373 -17.69 -8.82 -0.31
C THR A 373 -16.27 -8.26 -0.38
N PRO A 374 -15.72 -7.96 -1.58
CA PRO A 374 -14.48 -7.21 -1.72
C PRO A 374 -14.44 -5.91 -0.91
N LEU A 375 -15.59 -5.24 -0.75
CA LEU A 375 -15.73 -4.05 0.09
C LEU A 375 -15.39 -4.36 1.55
N VAL A 376 -15.92 -5.46 2.12
CA VAL A 376 -15.60 -5.88 3.49
C VAL A 376 -14.11 -6.17 3.64
N TYR A 377 -13.48 -6.81 2.66
CA TYR A 377 -12.03 -7.06 2.68
C TYR A 377 -11.20 -5.76 2.67
N ALA A 378 -11.58 -4.79 1.83
CA ALA A 378 -10.93 -3.48 1.79
C ALA A 378 -11.08 -2.72 3.12
N VAL A 379 -12.27 -2.80 3.72
CA VAL A 379 -12.54 -2.19 5.02
C VAL A 379 -11.73 -2.88 6.12
N VAL A 380 -11.70 -4.20 6.22
CA VAL A 380 -10.88 -4.88 7.25
C VAL A 380 -9.40 -4.51 7.12
N GLY A 381 -8.91 -4.32 5.88
CA GLY A 381 -7.53 -3.87 5.63
C GLY A 381 -7.28 -2.36 5.80
N GLY A 382 -8.33 -1.53 5.88
CA GLY A 382 -8.21 -0.08 6.03
C GLY A 382 -7.80 0.67 4.77
N TYR A 383 -8.07 0.10 3.60
CA TYR A 383 -7.63 0.65 2.32
C TYR A 383 -8.65 1.65 1.76
N GLU A 384 -8.55 2.91 2.19
CA GLU A 384 -9.52 3.97 1.89
C GLU A 384 -9.79 4.18 0.40
N GLU A 385 -8.74 4.21 -0.43
CA GLU A 385 -8.86 4.40 -1.88
C GLU A 385 -9.60 3.24 -2.55
N VAL A 386 -9.31 2.00 -2.13
CA VAL A 386 -10.01 0.81 -2.62
C VAL A 386 -11.49 0.85 -2.22
N VAL A 387 -11.79 1.25 -0.98
CA VAL A 387 -13.17 1.41 -0.50
C VAL A 387 -13.90 2.45 -1.34
N TRP A 388 -13.27 3.60 -1.62
CA TRP A 388 -13.86 4.63 -2.48
C TRP A 388 -14.14 4.10 -3.88
N LEU A 389 -13.15 3.45 -4.51
CA LEU A 389 -13.29 2.84 -5.83
C LEU A 389 -14.45 1.84 -5.89
N LEU A 390 -14.55 0.94 -4.92
CA LEU A 390 -15.62 -0.06 -4.88
C LEU A 390 -17.00 0.60 -4.69
N LEU A 391 -17.11 1.62 -3.83
CA LEU A 391 -18.37 2.34 -3.61
C LEU A 391 -18.81 3.22 -4.79
N THR A 392 -17.96 3.48 -5.78
CA THR A 392 -18.37 4.16 -7.02
C THR A 392 -19.23 3.27 -7.92
N ARG A 393 -19.18 1.95 -7.75
CA ARG A 393 -19.95 1.03 -8.56
C ARG A 393 -21.36 0.79 -8.03
N SER A 394 -22.30 0.71 -8.96
CA SER A 394 -23.72 0.52 -8.64
C SER A 394 -24.07 -0.91 -8.16
N ASP A 395 -23.24 -1.91 -8.46
CA ASP A 395 -23.42 -3.29 -8.01
C ASP A 395 -22.84 -3.57 -6.61
N VAL A 396 -22.19 -2.60 -5.98
CA VAL A 396 -21.64 -2.72 -4.62
C VAL A 396 -22.60 -2.10 -3.62
N GLN A 397 -23.12 -2.93 -2.71
CA GLN A 397 -24.00 -2.48 -1.63
C GLN A 397 -23.18 -2.19 -0.37
N ALA A 398 -23.18 -0.92 0.06
CA ALA A 398 -22.49 -0.49 1.30
C ALA A 398 -23.09 -1.13 2.57
N GLU A 399 -24.33 -1.62 2.49
CA GLU A 399 -25.09 -2.22 3.59
C GLU A 399 -25.05 -3.74 3.63
N HIS A 400 -24.31 -4.38 2.72
CA HIS A 400 -24.27 -5.83 2.63
C HIS A 400 -23.82 -6.46 3.95
N ARG A 401 -24.59 -7.42 4.46
CA ARG A 401 -24.31 -8.12 5.70
C ARG A 401 -23.63 -9.44 5.42
N ASP A 402 -22.56 -9.73 6.16
CA ASP A 402 -21.94 -11.05 6.12
C ASP A 402 -22.78 -12.09 6.88
N ARG A 403 -22.32 -13.34 6.94
CA ARG A 403 -23.06 -14.44 7.61
C ARG A 403 -23.31 -14.21 9.10
N TYR A 404 -22.55 -13.30 9.72
CA TYR A 404 -22.68 -12.92 11.13
C TYR A 404 -23.59 -11.70 11.30
N GLY A 405 -24.14 -11.18 10.20
CA GLY A 405 -24.95 -9.98 10.16
C GLY A 405 -24.14 -8.69 10.15
N TRP A 406 -22.81 -8.75 10.05
CA TRP A 406 -21.96 -7.57 10.19
C TRP A 406 -21.93 -6.77 8.89
N THR A 407 -22.10 -5.46 9.01
CA THR A 407 -21.96 -4.50 7.91
C THR A 407 -20.49 -4.09 7.73
N PRO A 408 -20.10 -3.54 6.57
CA PRO A 408 -18.78 -2.92 6.40
C PRO A 408 -18.52 -1.86 7.48
N LEU A 409 -19.54 -1.09 7.89
CA LEU A 409 -19.42 -0.12 8.97
C LEU A 409 -19.09 -0.76 10.33
N SER A 410 -19.67 -1.92 10.66
CA SER A 410 -19.33 -2.68 11.88
C SER A 410 -17.88 -3.16 11.87
N HIS A 411 -17.39 -3.65 10.71
CA HIS A 411 -15.97 -4.01 10.54
C HIS A 411 -15.06 -2.78 10.72
N ALA A 412 -15.38 -1.64 10.11
CA ALA A 412 -14.60 -0.40 10.27
C ALA A 412 -14.53 0.08 11.73
N ALA A 413 -15.64 -0.03 12.48
CA ALA A 413 -15.70 0.36 13.88
C ALA A 413 -14.85 -0.55 14.77
N ARG A 414 -14.89 -1.85 14.49
CA ARG A 414 -14.11 -2.88 15.16
C ARG A 414 -12.60 -2.77 14.89
N GLU A 415 -12.20 -2.39 13.67
CA GLU A 415 -10.79 -2.23 13.31
C GLU A 415 -10.24 -0.80 13.56
N GLY A 416 -11.07 0.13 14.05
CA GLY A 416 -10.63 1.42 14.55
C GLY A 416 -10.39 2.49 13.47
N GLN A 417 -11.05 2.36 12.32
CA GLN A 417 -10.74 3.16 11.13
C GLN A 417 -11.56 4.45 11.04
N GLU A 418 -11.02 5.53 11.61
CA GLU A 418 -11.75 6.79 11.76
C GLU A 418 -12.18 7.42 10.42
N ALA A 419 -11.32 7.37 9.40
CA ALA A 419 -11.61 7.93 8.09
C ALA A 419 -12.77 7.20 7.40
N LEU A 420 -12.77 5.86 7.44
CA LEU A 420 -13.88 5.07 6.88
C LEU A 420 -15.17 5.27 7.65
N ILE A 421 -15.12 5.37 8.99
CA ILE A 421 -16.31 5.70 9.79
C ILE A 421 -16.89 7.05 9.36
N LYS A 422 -16.06 8.08 9.20
CA LYS A 422 -16.53 9.39 8.71
C LYS A 422 -17.11 9.30 7.30
N LEU A 423 -16.46 8.55 6.41
CA LEU A 423 -16.91 8.36 5.03
C LEU A 423 -18.28 7.69 4.99
N PHE A 424 -18.46 6.57 5.70
CA PHE A 424 -19.73 5.86 5.72
C PHE A 424 -20.82 6.71 6.40
N LEU A 425 -20.54 7.36 7.53
CA LEU A 425 -21.52 8.20 8.24
C LEU A 425 -21.93 9.47 7.47
N ALA A 426 -21.13 9.94 6.51
CA ALA A 426 -21.47 11.06 5.65
C ALA A 426 -22.51 10.70 4.57
N ARG A 427 -22.68 9.40 4.28
CA ARG A 427 -23.65 8.94 3.27
C ARG A 427 -25.04 8.76 3.89
N SER A 428 -26.08 9.11 3.14
CA SER A 428 -27.47 9.03 3.61
C SER A 428 -28.02 7.60 3.66
N ASP A 429 -27.42 6.67 2.93
CA ASP A 429 -27.79 5.24 2.83
C ASP A 429 -27.36 4.42 4.04
N THR A 430 -26.42 4.90 4.87
CA THR A 430 -25.85 4.15 6.00
C THR A 430 -26.57 4.35 7.33
N ARG A 431 -27.59 5.22 7.39
CA ARG A 431 -28.26 5.59 8.65
C ARG A 431 -28.98 4.43 9.34
N GLY A 432 -29.34 3.37 8.60
CA GLY A 432 -29.90 2.12 9.13
C GLY A 432 -28.88 1.03 9.48
N GLN A 433 -27.58 1.30 9.39
CA GLN A 433 -26.49 0.32 9.56
C GLN A 433 -25.81 0.35 10.93
N LEU A 434 -26.47 0.94 11.93
CA LEU A 434 -25.87 1.10 13.26
C LEU A 434 -25.86 -0.20 14.07
N GLU A 435 -26.59 -1.23 13.63
CA GLU A 435 -26.78 -2.52 14.30
C GLU A 435 -26.61 -3.69 13.33
N ASP A 436 -25.98 -4.78 13.78
CA ASP A 436 -25.93 -6.06 13.07
C ASP A 436 -27.19 -6.92 13.31
N ASP A 437 -27.26 -8.13 12.73
CA ASP A 437 -28.44 -9.00 12.83
C ASP A 437 -28.72 -9.50 14.26
N SER A 438 -27.74 -9.37 15.16
CA SER A 438 -27.89 -9.70 16.58
C SER A 438 -28.29 -8.50 17.44
N GLY A 439 -28.64 -7.37 16.82
CA GLY A 439 -28.93 -6.11 17.51
C GLY A 439 -27.69 -5.42 18.08
N ARG A 440 -26.47 -5.88 17.75
CA ARG A 440 -25.25 -5.32 18.31
C ARG A 440 -24.83 -4.07 17.55
N THR A 441 -24.65 -2.99 18.28
CA THR A 441 -24.32 -1.69 17.69
C THR A 441 -22.86 -1.57 17.24
N ILE A 442 -22.58 -0.64 16.32
CA ILE A 442 -21.20 -0.25 15.94
C ILE A 442 -20.39 0.28 17.14
N LEU A 443 -21.05 0.86 18.14
CA LEU A 443 -20.43 1.28 19.40
C LEU A 443 -19.96 0.06 20.21
N SER A 444 -20.79 -0.99 20.28
CA SER A 444 -20.41 -2.27 20.91
C SER A 444 -19.25 -2.97 20.19
N HIS A 445 -19.15 -2.85 18.86
CA HIS A 445 -18.01 -3.36 18.07
C HIS A 445 -16.71 -2.60 18.38
N ALA A 446 -16.76 -1.26 18.40
CA ALA A 446 -15.62 -0.43 18.77
C ALA A 446 -15.19 -0.67 20.24
N ALA A 447 -16.16 -0.87 21.14
CA ALA A 447 -15.90 -1.11 22.55
C ALA A 447 -15.23 -2.46 22.83
N GLU A 448 -15.60 -3.53 22.11
CA GLU A 448 -14.96 -4.85 22.23
C GLU A 448 -13.47 -4.85 21.86
N LYS A 449 -13.05 -3.95 20.97
CA LYS A 449 -11.66 -3.83 20.53
C LYS A 449 -10.87 -2.71 21.20
N GLY A 450 -11.53 -1.90 22.03
CA GLY A 450 -10.89 -0.82 22.76
C GLY A 450 -10.58 0.40 21.89
N ASN A 451 -11.30 0.61 20.79
CA ASN A 451 -11.04 1.71 19.86
C ASN A 451 -11.56 3.05 20.40
N GLU A 452 -10.82 3.63 21.34
CA GLU A 452 -11.20 4.85 22.06
C GLU A 452 -11.57 6.02 21.13
N ALA A 453 -10.82 6.25 20.05
CA ALA A 453 -11.11 7.31 19.09
C ALA A 453 -12.48 7.15 18.42
N ILE A 454 -12.82 5.93 18.02
CA ILE A 454 -14.12 5.62 17.41
C ILE A 454 -15.23 5.74 18.45
N VAL A 455 -15.03 5.24 19.66
CA VAL A 455 -16.01 5.38 20.76
C VAL A 455 -16.29 6.87 21.05
N LYS A 456 -15.27 7.73 21.10
CA LYS A 456 -15.45 9.19 21.24
C LYS A 456 -16.24 9.80 20.10
N LEU A 457 -15.91 9.43 18.86
CA LEU A 457 -16.59 9.92 17.66
C LEU A 457 -18.07 9.54 17.66
N LEU A 458 -18.38 8.30 18.00
CA LEU A 458 -19.76 7.79 18.02
C LEU A 458 -20.58 8.41 19.16
N LEU A 459 -20.02 8.49 20.38
CA LEU A 459 -20.70 9.10 21.54
C LEU A 459 -20.83 10.63 21.47
N ALA A 460 -20.17 11.28 20.51
CA ALA A 460 -20.41 12.69 20.22
C ALA A 460 -21.75 12.92 19.50
N ARG A 461 -22.35 11.87 18.93
CA ARG A 461 -23.63 11.96 18.24
C ARG A 461 -24.78 11.70 19.21
N THR A 462 -25.91 12.37 18.98
CA THR A 462 -27.10 12.24 19.84
C THR A 462 -27.98 11.02 19.50
N ASP A 463 -27.72 10.35 18.38
CA ASP A 463 -28.48 9.19 17.89
C ASP A 463 -27.94 7.85 18.39
N ILE A 464 -26.78 7.83 19.07
CA ILE A 464 -26.15 6.60 19.57
C ILE A 464 -26.11 6.67 21.11
N GLY A 465 -26.93 5.85 21.77
CA GLY A 465 -26.94 5.72 23.23
C GLY A 465 -25.83 4.81 23.74
N PRO A 466 -25.26 5.08 24.94
CA PRO A 466 -24.21 4.24 25.52
C PRO A 466 -24.70 2.87 26.03
N ASP A 467 -26.02 2.70 26.21
CA ASP A 467 -26.66 1.52 26.80
C ASP A 467 -27.46 0.66 25.82
N ALA A 468 -27.23 0.83 24.52
CA ALA A 468 -27.88 -0.01 23.52
C ALA A 468 -27.53 -1.49 23.76
N LYS A 469 -28.55 -2.33 23.87
CA LYS A 469 -28.42 -3.77 24.15
C LYS A 469 -28.59 -4.55 22.85
N ASP A 470 -27.75 -5.57 22.70
CA ASP A 470 -27.98 -6.59 21.69
C ASP A 470 -29.00 -7.64 22.16
N ASP A 471 -29.28 -8.63 21.30
CA ASP A 471 -30.27 -9.69 21.55
C ASP A 471 -29.95 -10.56 22.78
N SER A 472 -28.71 -10.49 23.30
CA SER A 472 -28.29 -11.19 24.53
C SER A 472 -28.22 -10.26 25.75
N GLY A 473 -28.79 -9.06 25.65
CA GLY A 473 -28.78 -8.05 26.70
C GLY A 473 -27.45 -7.34 26.91
N ARG A 474 -26.46 -7.51 26.02
CA ARG A 474 -25.09 -7.01 26.22
C ARG A 474 -24.95 -5.56 25.74
N THR A 475 -24.41 -4.70 26.59
CA THR A 475 -24.14 -3.28 26.31
C THR A 475 -22.71 -3.04 25.79
N PRO A 476 -22.40 -1.87 25.19
CA PRO A 476 -21.02 -1.48 24.91
C PRO A 476 -20.09 -1.59 26.14
N LEU A 477 -20.60 -1.25 27.33
CA LEU A 477 -19.85 -1.37 28.59
C LEU A 477 -19.53 -2.84 28.92
N TRP A 478 -20.47 -3.75 28.69
CA TRP A 478 -20.25 -5.20 28.82
C TRP A 478 -19.12 -5.67 27.89
N TYR A 479 -19.11 -5.21 26.64
CA TYR A 479 -18.05 -5.57 25.67
C TYR A 479 -16.68 -5.01 26.05
N ALA A 480 -16.62 -3.77 26.51
CA ALA A 480 -15.39 -3.16 26.99
C ALA A 480 -14.83 -3.87 28.24
N ALA A 481 -15.70 -4.27 29.17
CA ALA A 481 -15.33 -5.04 30.36
C ALA A 481 -14.81 -6.44 30.01
N LYS A 482 -15.46 -7.11 29.06
CA LYS A 482 -14.98 -8.41 28.54
C LYS A 482 -13.62 -8.32 27.85
N GLY A 483 -13.36 -7.23 27.11
CA GLY A 483 -12.11 -7.00 26.38
C GLY A 483 -10.98 -6.42 27.23
N GLY A 484 -11.25 -5.96 28.45
CA GLY A 484 -10.24 -5.37 29.32
C GLY A 484 -9.87 -3.92 28.97
N HIS A 485 -10.79 -3.17 28.36
CA HIS A 485 -10.49 -1.85 27.79
C HIS A 485 -10.84 -0.70 28.74
N GLU A 486 -9.95 -0.43 29.69
CA GLU A 486 -10.15 0.57 30.75
C GLU A 486 -10.52 1.98 30.22
N SER A 487 -9.79 2.50 29.22
CA SER A 487 -10.03 3.86 28.73
C SER A 487 -11.40 4.02 28.07
N VAL A 488 -11.85 2.99 27.34
CA VAL A 488 -13.20 2.92 26.78
C VAL A 488 -14.25 2.83 27.88
N MET A 489 -14.02 2.03 28.93
CA MET A 489 -14.96 1.93 30.05
C MET A 489 -15.13 3.27 30.78
N ARG A 490 -14.02 3.98 31.06
CA ARG A 490 -14.08 5.32 31.66
C ARG A 490 -14.94 6.26 30.80
N LEU A 491 -14.70 6.27 29.49
CA LEU A 491 -15.43 7.11 28.55
C LEU A 491 -16.93 6.78 28.50
N LEU A 492 -17.30 5.49 28.48
CA LEU A 492 -18.70 5.06 28.49
C LEU A 492 -19.40 5.45 29.80
N LEU A 493 -18.76 5.23 30.95
CA LEU A 493 -19.29 5.59 32.26
C LEU A 493 -19.44 7.11 32.42
N ASP A 494 -18.46 7.89 31.95
CA ASP A 494 -18.53 9.36 31.98
C ASP A 494 -19.63 9.91 31.04
N LYS A 495 -20.05 9.11 30.04
CA LYS A 495 -21.20 9.40 29.17
C LYS A 495 -22.53 8.82 29.68
N GLY A 496 -22.55 8.28 30.89
CA GLY A 496 -23.76 7.84 31.58
C GLY A 496 -24.18 6.41 31.28
N ALA A 497 -23.28 5.54 30.82
CA ALA A 497 -23.56 4.11 30.70
C ALA A 497 -23.95 3.50 32.06
N ASP A 498 -24.92 2.60 32.06
CA ASP A 498 -25.38 1.88 33.24
C ASP A 498 -24.32 0.86 33.71
N ILE A 499 -23.69 1.19 34.84
CA ILE A 499 -22.66 0.37 35.48
C ILE A 499 -23.18 -0.99 35.95
N GLU A 500 -24.49 -1.10 36.19
CA GLU A 500 -25.17 -2.32 36.64
C GLU A 500 -25.89 -3.05 35.49
N SER A 501 -25.57 -2.69 34.23
CA SER A 501 -26.18 -3.35 33.07
C SER A 501 -25.93 -4.87 33.08
N LYS A 502 -27.00 -5.63 32.84
CA LYS A 502 -26.99 -7.10 32.88
C LYS A 502 -27.22 -7.70 31.51
N ASP A 503 -26.44 -8.72 31.19
CA ASP A 503 -26.71 -9.66 30.09
C ASP A 503 -27.78 -10.69 30.48
N ASP A 504 -28.15 -11.58 29.55
CA ASP A 504 -29.14 -12.65 29.78
C ASP A 504 -28.79 -13.62 30.91
N TRP A 505 -27.51 -13.69 31.31
CA TRP A 505 -27.06 -14.49 32.46
C TRP A 505 -27.00 -13.67 33.76
N ALA A 506 -27.57 -12.48 33.77
CA ALA A 506 -27.51 -11.50 34.85
C ALA A 506 -26.09 -11.06 35.24
N ARG A 507 -25.10 -11.20 34.33
CA ARG A 507 -23.72 -10.79 34.61
C ARG A 507 -23.58 -9.29 34.40
N THR A 508 -23.06 -8.61 35.42
CA THR A 508 -22.66 -7.20 35.40
C THR A 508 -21.26 -7.05 34.80
N PRO A 509 -20.86 -5.84 34.34
CA PRO A 509 -19.48 -5.54 33.95
C PRO A 509 -18.45 -5.92 35.02
N LEU A 510 -18.81 -5.79 36.30
CA LEU A 510 -17.96 -6.17 37.43
C LEU A 510 -17.73 -7.68 37.49
N ILE A 511 -18.79 -8.48 37.32
CA ILE A 511 -18.69 -9.95 37.27
C ILE A 511 -17.80 -10.38 36.10
N LEU A 512 -17.94 -9.76 34.92
CA LEU A 512 -17.08 -10.07 33.76
C LEU A 512 -15.61 -9.74 34.02
N ALA A 513 -15.33 -8.53 34.53
CA ALA A 513 -13.97 -8.11 34.84
C ALA A 513 -13.34 -9.03 35.90
N ALA A 514 -14.13 -9.47 36.89
CA ALA A 514 -13.67 -10.40 37.90
C ALA A 514 -13.41 -11.81 37.36
N GLN A 515 -14.25 -12.28 36.43
CA GLN A 515 -14.04 -13.55 35.74
C GLN A 515 -12.75 -13.55 34.91
N GLN A 516 -12.39 -12.43 34.28
CA GLN A 516 -11.17 -12.31 33.47
C GLN A 516 -9.91 -11.95 34.28
N GLY A 517 -10.07 -11.48 35.53
CA GLY A 517 -8.93 -11.10 36.39
C GLY A 517 -8.40 -9.69 36.10
N TYR A 518 -9.25 -8.78 35.62
CA TYR A 518 -8.85 -7.41 35.31
C TYR A 518 -8.91 -6.51 36.55
N ASP A 519 -7.90 -6.64 37.43
CA ASP A 519 -7.80 -5.93 38.71
C ASP A 519 -8.06 -4.42 38.61
N ILE A 520 -7.45 -3.76 37.61
CA ILE A 520 -7.56 -2.31 37.41
C ILE A 520 -9.01 -1.91 37.03
N ILE A 521 -9.69 -2.74 36.23
CA ILE A 521 -11.07 -2.50 35.82
C ILE A 521 -12.03 -2.74 36.97
N VAL A 522 -11.80 -3.80 37.76
CA VAL A 522 -12.56 -4.05 38.98
C VAL A 522 -12.42 -2.87 39.94
N GLN A 523 -11.20 -2.38 40.14
CA GLN A 523 -10.94 -1.19 40.96
C GLN A 523 -11.70 0.04 40.44
N LEU A 524 -11.66 0.30 39.13
CA LEU A 524 -12.39 1.39 38.48
C LEU A 524 -13.90 1.28 38.70
N LEU A 525 -14.48 0.10 38.49
CA LEU A 525 -15.92 -0.12 38.64
C LEU A 525 -16.38 0.07 40.08
N LEU A 526 -15.63 -0.48 41.05
CA LEU A 526 -15.93 -0.31 42.48
C LEU A 526 -15.82 1.16 42.91
N ASP A 527 -14.80 1.89 42.43
CA ASP A 527 -14.64 3.32 42.75
C ASP A 527 -15.75 4.19 42.13
N LYS A 528 -16.37 3.72 41.03
CA LYS A 528 -17.56 4.33 40.41
C LYS A 528 -18.88 3.86 41.02
N GLY A 529 -18.84 3.00 42.05
CA GLY A 529 -20.01 2.60 42.84
C GLY A 529 -20.72 1.33 42.36
N ALA A 530 -20.03 0.44 41.63
CA ALA A 530 -20.60 -0.86 41.25
C ALA A 530 -20.93 -1.73 42.48
N ASP A 531 -22.00 -2.51 42.39
CA ASP A 531 -22.41 -3.44 43.44
C ASP A 531 -21.46 -4.66 43.49
N MET A 532 -20.59 -4.64 44.50
CA MET A 532 -19.60 -5.68 44.78
C MET A 532 -20.23 -7.05 45.06
N GLU A 533 -21.49 -7.08 45.50
CA GLU A 533 -22.22 -8.31 45.83
C GLU A 533 -23.27 -8.67 44.76
N SER A 534 -23.18 -8.05 43.56
CA SER A 534 -24.02 -8.41 42.42
C SER A 534 -23.88 -9.89 42.08
N LYS A 535 -25.00 -10.51 41.67
CA LYS A 535 -25.09 -11.95 41.39
C LYS A 535 -25.51 -12.23 39.96
N ASP A 536 -24.86 -13.22 39.35
CA ASP A 536 -25.31 -13.84 38.10
C ASP A 536 -26.51 -14.79 38.33
N ASN A 537 -27.08 -15.37 37.27
CA ASN A 537 -28.20 -16.32 37.37
C ASN A 537 -27.87 -17.60 38.17
N GLY A 538 -26.58 -17.89 38.42
CA GLY A 538 -26.16 -18.97 39.31
C GLY A 538 -26.05 -18.53 40.77
N GLY A 539 -26.25 -17.25 41.07
CA GLY A 539 -26.02 -16.68 42.38
C GLY A 539 -24.53 -16.47 42.69
N ARG A 540 -23.65 -16.40 41.68
CA ARG A 540 -22.21 -16.16 41.89
C ARG A 540 -21.90 -14.67 41.94
N THR A 541 -21.14 -14.29 42.95
CA THR A 541 -20.56 -12.96 43.16
C THR A 541 -19.24 -12.81 42.38
N PRO A 542 -18.74 -11.57 42.19
CA PRO A 542 -17.40 -11.32 41.66
C PRO A 542 -16.29 -12.09 42.41
N LEU A 543 -16.40 -12.21 43.74
CA LEU A 543 -15.44 -12.95 44.57
C LEU A 543 -15.44 -14.45 44.26
N LEU A 544 -16.61 -15.05 44.07
CA LEU A 544 -16.73 -16.47 43.70
C LEU A 544 -16.09 -16.73 42.33
N TRP A 545 -16.27 -15.83 41.36
CA TRP A 545 -15.63 -15.93 40.05
C TRP A 545 -14.11 -15.76 40.11
N ALA A 546 -13.61 -14.78 40.85
CA ALA A 546 -12.18 -14.57 41.05
C ALA A 546 -11.51 -15.79 41.72
N ALA A 547 -12.17 -16.36 42.71
CA ALA A 547 -11.73 -17.58 43.39
C ALA A 547 -11.76 -18.81 42.47
N GLU A 548 -12.78 -18.97 41.61
CA GLU A 548 -12.88 -20.06 40.64
C GLU A 548 -11.74 -20.01 39.61
N LYS A 549 -11.42 -18.81 39.12
CA LYS A 549 -10.45 -18.60 38.05
C LYS A 549 -9.00 -18.48 38.52
N GLY A 550 -8.77 -18.40 39.83
CA GLY A 550 -7.41 -18.39 40.38
C GLY A 550 -6.75 -17.02 40.42
N HIS A 551 -7.53 -15.94 40.43
CA HIS A 551 -7.02 -14.56 40.42
C HIS A 551 -6.73 -14.07 41.85
N ASP A 552 -5.58 -14.44 42.41
CA ASP A 552 -5.24 -14.19 43.81
C ASP A 552 -5.10 -12.70 44.18
N ILE A 553 -4.56 -11.88 43.26
CA ILE A 553 -4.47 -10.42 43.41
C ILE A 553 -5.88 -9.82 43.50
N LEU A 554 -6.76 -10.25 42.61
CA LEU A 554 -8.14 -9.80 42.57
C LEU A 554 -8.91 -10.20 43.84
N VAL A 555 -8.77 -11.45 44.29
CA VAL A 555 -9.39 -11.93 45.53
C VAL A 555 -8.94 -11.06 46.70
N ARG A 556 -7.65 -10.73 46.78
CA ARG A 556 -7.13 -9.83 47.82
C ARG A 556 -7.79 -8.46 47.74
N LEU A 557 -7.87 -7.89 46.53
CA LEU A 557 -8.47 -6.59 46.31
C LEU A 557 -9.95 -6.54 46.76
N LEU A 558 -10.74 -7.54 46.35
CA LEU A 558 -12.15 -7.64 46.72
C LEU A 558 -12.33 -7.77 48.24
N LEU A 559 -11.52 -8.60 48.90
CA LEU A 559 -11.57 -8.76 50.36
C LEU A 559 -11.13 -7.48 51.10
N ASP A 560 -10.11 -6.78 50.60
CA ASP A 560 -9.65 -5.51 51.16
C ASP A 560 -10.71 -4.39 51.01
N LYS A 561 -11.54 -4.47 49.96
CA LYS A 561 -12.70 -3.59 49.74
C LYS A 561 -13.96 -4.02 50.52
N GLY A 562 -13.91 -5.17 51.20
CA GLY A 562 -14.98 -5.63 52.10
C GLY A 562 -15.99 -6.61 51.48
N ALA A 563 -15.63 -7.33 50.42
CA ALA A 563 -16.48 -8.38 49.85
C ALA A 563 -16.82 -9.47 50.90
N ASP A 564 -18.02 -10.04 50.82
CA ASP A 564 -18.44 -11.10 51.73
C ASP A 564 -17.64 -12.39 51.47
N ILE A 565 -16.68 -12.65 52.36
CA ILE A 565 -15.81 -13.83 52.34
C ILE A 565 -16.57 -15.15 52.44
N GLU A 566 -17.79 -15.13 52.98
CA GLU A 566 -18.67 -16.29 53.12
C GLU A 566 -19.82 -16.32 52.10
N SER A 567 -19.75 -15.49 51.06
CA SER A 567 -20.75 -15.47 49.98
C SER A 567 -20.94 -16.87 49.38
N LYS A 568 -22.20 -17.30 49.20
CA LYS A 568 -22.53 -18.65 48.75
C LYS A 568 -23.15 -18.65 47.37
N HIS A 569 -22.61 -19.51 46.51
CA HIS A 569 -23.25 -19.89 45.26
C HIS A 569 -24.64 -20.49 45.54
N GLU A 570 -25.69 -19.96 44.92
CA GLU A 570 -27.09 -20.24 45.30
C GLU A 570 -27.50 -21.69 45.13
N SER A 571 -26.97 -22.41 44.15
CA SER A 571 -27.41 -23.78 43.85
C SER A 571 -26.58 -24.88 44.54
N LEU A 572 -25.35 -24.59 44.97
CA LEU A 572 -24.45 -25.59 45.55
C LEU A 572 -24.02 -25.26 46.98
N GLY A 573 -24.22 -24.03 47.45
CA GLY A 573 -23.76 -23.57 48.75
C GLY A 573 -22.24 -23.47 48.84
N TRP A 574 -21.56 -23.25 47.71
CA TRP A 574 -20.10 -23.14 47.67
C TRP A 574 -19.66 -21.73 48.06
N THR A 575 -18.78 -21.67 49.07
CA THR A 575 -18.05 -20.45 49.45
C THR A 575 -16.80 -20.27 48.57
N PRO A 576 -16.18 -19.08 48.54
CA PRO A 576 -14.92 -18.86 47.84
C PRO A 576 -13.84 -19.87 48.25
N LEU A 577 -13.80 -20.26 49.54
CA LEU A 577 -12.85 -21.24 50.06
C LEU A 577 -13.11 -22.66 49.51
N ILE A 578 -14.38 -23.07 49.41
CA ILE A 578 -14.75 -24.37 48.80
C ILE A 578 -14.38 -24.39 47.32
N ILE A 579 -14.64 -23.30 46.60
CA ILE A 579 -14.29 -23.17 45.17
C ILE A 579 -12.77 -23.24 44.99
N ALA A 580 -12.00 -22.44 45.73
CA ALA A 580 -10.55 -22.43 45.64
C ALA A 580 -9.93 -23.81 45.99
N ALA A 581 -10.50 -24.51 46.98
CA ALA A 581 -10.08 -25.86 47.35
C ALA A 581 -10.38 -26.91 46.27
N ARG A 582 -11.53 -26.80 45.60
CA ARG A 582 -11.91 -27.68 44.48
C ARG A 582 -11.01 -27.46 43.27
N GLU A 583 -10.75 -26.22 42.90
CA GLU A 583 -9.96 -25.87 41.70
C GLU A 583 -8.43 -25.93 41.97
N GLY A 584 -8.00 -26.06 43.23
CA GLY A 584 -6.60 -26.28 43.59
C GLY A 584 -5.77 -25.00 43.79
N HIS A 585 -6.41 -23.85 44.01
CA HIS A 585 -5.74 -22.54 44.09
C HIS A 585 -5.17 -22.28 45.49
N GLU A 586 -4.01 -22.88 45.79
CA GLU A 586 -3.36 -22.81 47.11
C GLU A 586 -3.14 -21.38 47.63
N ALA A 587 -2.72 -20.45 46.78
CA ALA A 587 -2.49 -19.05 47.18
C ALA A 587 -3.79 -18.38 47.67
N ILE A 588 -4.91 -18.66 47.01
CA ILE A 588 -6.24 -18.15 47.38
C ILE A 588 -6.73 -18.81 48.66
N ILE A 589 -6.50 -20.11 48.84
CA ILE A 589 -6.85 -20.83 50.08
C ILE A 589 -6.14 -20.20 51.29
N ARG A 590 -4.82 -19.98 51.18
CA ARG A 590 -4.03 -19.33 52.24
C ARG A 590 -4.56 -17.93 52.53
N LEU A 591 -4.78 -17.12 51.49
CA LEU A 591 -5.31 -15.77 51.62
C LEU A 591 -6.68 -15.73 52.31
N LEU A 592 -7.62 -16.59 51.91
CA LEU A 592 -8.95 -16.65 52.50
C LEU A 592 -8.91 -17.08 53.97
N ILE A 593 -8.06 -18.06 54.31
CA ILE A 593 -7.87 -18.50 55.70
C ILE A 593 -7.25 -17.39 56.55
N ASP A 594 -6.24 -16.69 56.03
CA ASP A 594 -5.61 -15.57 56.73
C ASP A 594 -6.57 -14.40 56.94
N LYS A 595 -7.54 -14.22 56.05
CA LYS A 595 -8.63 -13.23 56.15
C LYS A 595 -9.82 -13.71 56.99
N GLY A 596 -9.79 -14.94 57.52
CA GLY A 596 -10.78 -15.45 58.47
C GLY A 596 -11.94 -16.24 57.87
N ALA A 597 -11.80 -16.81 56.67
CA ALA A 597 -12.82 -17.68 56.09
C ALA A 597 -13.09 -18.93 56.97
N ASP A 598 -14.35 -19.35 57.06
CA ASP A 598 -14.77 -20.51 57.83
C ASP A 598 -14.34 -21.82 57.12
N ILE A 599 -13.26 -22.41 57.62
CA ILE A 599 -12.73 -23.70 57.13
C ILE A 599 -13.70 -24.87 57.33
N LYS A 600 -14.69 -24.74 58.23
CA LYS A 600 -15.70 -25.77 58.53
C LYS A 600 -17.01 -25.54 57.76
N SER A 601 -17.10 -24.49 56.95
CA SER A 601 -18.26 -24.20 56.12
C SER A 601 -18.54 -25.38 55.19
N LYS A 602 -19.82 -25.75 55.08
CA LYS A 602 -20.27 -26.91 54.30
C LYS A 602 -21.09 -26.47 53.11
N ASP A 603 -20.87 -27.14 52.00
CA ASP A 603 -21.77 -27.05 50.86
C ASP A 603 -23.10 -27.78 51.14
N TYR A 604 -24.07 -27.67 50.22
CA TYR A 604 -25.39 -28.29 50.41
C TYR A 604 -25.38 -29.82 50.43
N LYS A 605 -24.27 -30.46 50.05
CA LYS A 605 -24.07 -31.92 50.20
C LYS A 605 -23.27 -32.26 51.46
N GLY A 606 -23.04 -31.29 52.35
CA GLY A 606 -22.33 -31.48 53.61
C GLY A 606 -20.80 -31.55 53.48
N ARG A 607 -20.23 -31.17 52.34
CA ARG A 607 -18.80 -31.31 52.04
C ARG A 607 -18.04 -30.03 52.42
N THR A 608 -16.89 -30.20 53.05
CA THR A 608 -16.01 -29.11 53.50
C THR A 608 -14.96 -28.75 52.44
N PRO A 609 -14.28 -27.58 52.54
CA PRO A 609 -13.13 -27.25 51.70
C PRO A 609 -12.06 -28.36 51.67
N LEU A 610 -11.74 -28.93 52.84
CA LEU A 610 -10.77 -30.03 52.96
C LEU A 610 -11.19 -31.27 52.16
N TRP A 611 -12.49 -31.61 52.17
CA TRP A 611 -13.01 -32.73 51.37
C TRP A 611 -12.74 -32.50 49.88
N TRP A 612 -13.02 -31.30 49.37
CA TRP A 612 -12.80 -30.95 47.98
C TRP A 612 -11.32 -30.95 47.59
N TRP A 613 -10.46 -30.40 48.45
CA TRP A 613 -9.01 -30.44 48.26
C TRP A 613 -8.46 -31.87 48.20
N ALA A 614 -8.85 -32.70 49.16
CA ALA A 614 -8.37 -34.08 49.27
C ALA A 614 -8.82 -34.94 48.08
N VAL A 615 -10.04 -34.74 47.58
CA VAL A 615 -10.59 -35.49 46.45
C VAL A 615 -9.95 -35.10 45.11
N GLN A 616 -9.63 -33.82 44.90
CA GLN A 616 -9.19 -33.31 43.60
C GLN A 616 -7.67 -33.20 43.45
N ASN A 617 -6.93 -32.88 44.53
CA ASN A 617 -5.55 -32.40 44.41
C ASN A 617 -4.51 -33.23 45.17
N GLY A 618 -4.90 -33.95 46.24
CA GLY A 618 -4.04 -34.95 46.91
C GLY A 618 -2.68 -34.47 47.47
N ARG A 619 -2.46 -33.16 47.64
CA ARG A 619 -1.17 -32.61 48.14
C ARG A 619 -1.18 -32.33 49.65
N ASP A 620 -0.08 -32.68 50.32
CA ASP A 620 0.05 -32.64 51.78
C ASP A 620 0.12 -31.22 52.39
N ALA A 621 0.70 -30.23 51.69
CA ALA A 621 1.00 -28.92 52.27
C ALA A 621 -0.24 -28.14 52.74
N VAL A 622 -1.31 -28.13 51.93
CA VAL A 622 -2.57 -27.46 52.27
C VAL A 622 -3.40 -28.30 53.25
N VAL A 623 -3.24 -29.63 53.26
CA VAL A 623 -3.86 -30.48 54.27
C VAL A 623 -3.30 -30.18 55.66
N GLN A 624 -2.00 -29.94 55.78
CA GLN A 624 -1.40 -29.50 57.05
C GLN A 624 -1.91 -28.11 57.46
N LEU A 625 -2.03 -27.17 56.53
CA LEU A 625 -2.60 -25.84 56.77
C LEU A 625 -4.03 -25.92 57.35
N PHE A 626 -4.90 -26.76 56.77
CA PHE A 626 -6.25 -26.98 57.31
C PHE A 626 -6.21 -27.63 58.70
N LYS A 627 -5.35 -28.63 58.94
CA LYS A 627 -5.23 -29.30 60.25
C LYS A 627 -4.72 -28.37 61.36
N GLU A 628 -3.73 -27.54 61.06
CA GLU A 628 -3.16 -26.57 62.01
C GLU A 628 -4.20 -25.53 62.44
N LYS A 629 -5.03 -25.07 61.51
CA LYS A 629 -6.07 -24.07 61.76
C LYS A 629 -7.38 -24.67 62.31
N GLU A 630 -7.62 -25.97 62.19
CA GLU A 630 -8.72 -26.68 62.85
C GLU A 630 -8.47 -26.93 64.36
N ALA A 631 -7.20 -26.93 64.78
CA ALA A 631 -6.76 -27.21 66.15
C ALA A 631 -6.72 -25.97 67.07
N VAL A 632 -6.91 -24.78 66.52
CA VAL A 632 -7.08 -23.48 67.21
C VAL A 632 -8.55 -23.10 67.18
#